data_AF-A0A968UTY3-F1
#
_entry.id   AF-A0A968UTY3-F1
#
_cell.length_a   1.000
_cell.length_b   1.000
_cell.length_c   1.000
_cell.angle_alpha   90.00
_cell.angle_beta   90.00
_cell.angle_gamma   90.00
#
_symmetry.space_group_name_H-M   'P 1'
#
loop_
_entity.id
_entity.type
_entity.pdbx_description
1 polymer ?
#
loop_
_entity_poly.entity_id
_entity_poly.type
_entity_poly.pdbx_seq_one_letter_code
_entity_poly.pdbx_strand_id
1 'polypeptide(L)'
;MNIKLTADKRHKRQYKKLLSSEWSLKTLKDSFLLIDDFLNSGGLSLRYSDRTDKFDWKVSMVPYMNLLLLQINDSNLPIIPSKIPQRKSKSKLNQYNLVAETVYDLVFPLSAKFGEFENLKPEGDLDFLKDLKSLIFLLASNYIIPELTKENMKEERDFIICVLFLNTLITWHDNPAHQNYLLSVLSDKLGWSDLYRFYLYNAFKLTSPDEHDYLTKAQAYWAALIDEGMFDDAEEFALRLLKNSGEKDFQEIKEIVSLTFHLRKA
;
A
#
# COMPACT_ATOMS: atom_id res chain seq x y z
N MET A 1 -23.36 -15.93 -0.34
CA MET A 1 -22.80 -16.85 0.69
C MET A 1 -21.82 -16.05 1.53
N ASN A 2 -21.86 -16.18 2.86
CA ASN A 2 -20.94 -15.46 3.73
C ASN A 2 -19.72 -16.33 4.00
N ILE A 3 -18.54 -15.71 4.00
CA ILE A 3 -17.29 -16.36 4.39
C ILE A 3 -16.80 -15.68 5.64
N LYS A 4 -16.72 -16.43 6.74
CA LYS A 4 -16.23 -15.92 8.01
C LYS A 4 -14.71 -16.10 8.09
N LEU A 5 -13.98 -15.00 7.99
CA LEU A 5 -12.53 -14.97 8.11
C LEU A 5 -12.15 -14.78 9.57
N THR A 6 -11.18 -15.54 10.07
CA THR A 6 -10.74 -15.46 11.47
C THR A 6 -9.21 -15.52 11.57
N ALA A 7 -8.64 -14.47 12.15
CA ALA A 7 -7.22 -14.32 12.41
C ALA A 7 -6.89 -14.84 13.82
N ASP A 8 -6.29 -16.02 13.89
CA ASP A 8 -5.82 -16.58 15.16
C ASP A 8 -4.52 -15.90 15.66
N LYS A 9 -4.03 -16.34 16.83
CA LYS A 9 -2.78 -15.83 17.41
C LYS A 9 -1.55 -16.06 16.52
N ARG A 10 -1.54 -17.14 15.73
CA ARG A 10 -0.44 -17.47 14.83
C ARG A 10 -0.38 -16.48 13.67
N HIS A 11 -1.52 -16.17 13.04
CA HIS A 11 -1.62 -15.16 11.99
C HIS A 11 -1.07 -13.82 12.44
N LYS A 12 -1.53 -13.31 13.60
CA LYS A 12 -1.09 -12.03 14.15
C LYS A 12 0.41 -12.00 14.47
N ARG A 13 0.97 -13.12 14.95
CA ARG A 13 2.42 -13.24 15.22
C ARG A 13 3.23 -13.25 13.93
N GLN A 14 2.77 -13.96 12.90
CA GLN A 14 3.43 -13.99 11.59
C GLN A 14 3.40 -12.62 10.93
N TYR A 15 2.25 -11.94 10.94
CA TYR A 15 2.11 -10.57 10.45
C TYR A 15 3.12 -9.62 11.10
N LYS A 16 3.19 -9.59 12.44
CA LYS A 16 4.17 -8.75 13.17
C LYS A 16 5.62 -9.05 12.78
N LYS A 17 5.96 -10.32 12.55
CA LYS A 17 7.31 -10.71 12.10
C LYS A 17 7.60 -10.18 10.68
N LEU A 18 6.61 -10.21 9.80
CA LEU A 18 6.76 -9.72 8.42
C LEU A 18 6.95 -8.20 8.38
N LEU A 19 6.25 -7.45 9.24
CA LEU A 19 6.42 -5.99 9.34
C LEU A 19 7.84 -5.54 9.69
N SER A 20 8.60 -6.36 10.43
CA SER A 20 9.98 -6.08 10.80
C SER A 20 11.01 -6.74 9.87
N SER A 21 10.57 -7.41 8.80
CA SER A 21 11.44 -8.11 7.87
C SER A 21 11.88 -7.20 6.73
N GLU A 22 13.04 -7.47 6.14
CA GLU A 22 13.49 -6.77 4.94
C GLU A 22 12.54 -6.99 3.76
N TRP A 23 12.32 -5.97 2.94
CA TRP A 23 11.53 -6.06 1.72
C TRP A 23 12.27 -6.92 0.68
N SER A 24 11.82 -8.17 0.53
CA SER A 24 12.47 -9.16 -0.32
C SER A 24 11.47 -10.12 -0.96
N LEU A 25 11.92 -10.90 -1.95
CA LEU A 25 11.12 -11.99 -2.54
C LEU A 25 10.61 -12.98 -1.49
N LYS A 26 11.44 -13.26 -0.49
CA LYS A 26 11.08 -14.19 0.59
C LYS A 26 9.94 -13.62 1.43
N THR A 27 10.06 -12.37 1.85
CA THR A 27 9.02 -11.67 2.62
C THR A 27 7.72 -11.58 1.81
N LEU A 28 7.81 -11.31 0.50
CA LEU A 28 6.64 -11.30 -0.39
C LEU A 28 5.93 -12.66 -0.42
N LYS A 29 6.67 -13.75 -0.63
CA LYS A 29 6.09 -15.10 -0.64
C LYS A 29 5.52 -15.50 0.72
N ASP A 30 6.21 -15.18 1.81
CA ASP A 30 5.73 -15.46 3.16
C ASP A 30 4.44 -14.67 3.47
N SER A 31 4.29 -13.46 2.91
CA SER A 31 3.06 -12.66 3.00
C SER A 31 1.90 -13.27 2.21
N PHE A 32 2.13 -13.74 0.99
CA PHE A 32 1.10 -14.46 0.21
C PHE A 32 0.63 -15.71 0.94
N LEU A 33 1.56 -16.50 1.50
CA LEU A 33 1.21 -17.68 2.28
C LEU A 33 0.37 -17.34 3.52
N LEU A 34 0.64 -16.20 4.18
CA LEU A 34 -0.15 -15.73 5.31
C LEU A 34 -1.56 -15.29 4.88
N ILE A 35 -1.68 -14.59 3.75
CA ILE A 35 -2.98 -14.19 3.20
C ILE A 35 -3.78 -15.41 2.81
N ASP A 36 -3.17 -16.36 2.12
CA ASP A 36 -3.80 -17.63 1.77
C ASP A 36 -4.29 -18.37 3.02
N ASP A 37 -3.45 -18.53 4.06
CA ASP A 37 -3.86 -19.19 5.30
C ASP A 37 -5.07 -18.48 5.94
N PHE A 38 -5.02 -17.15 6.00
CA PHE A 38 -6.10 -16.33 6.55
C PHE A 38 -7.39 -16.43 5.72
N LEU A 39 -7.31 -16.35 4.40
CA LEU A 39 -8.47 -16.46 3.52
C LEU A 39 -9.11 -17.86 3.59
N ASN A 40 -8.29 -18.89 3.74
CA ASN A 40 -8.74 -20.28 3.88
C ASN A 40 -9.33 -20.59 5.27
N SER A 41 -9.16 -19.70 6.27
CA SER A 41 -9.83 -19.83 7.57
C SER A 41 -11.36 -19.88 7.45
N GLY A 42 -11.91 -19.32 6.36
CA GLY A 42 -13.33 -19.35 6.05
C GLY A 42 -13.86 -20.65 5.43
N GLY A 43 -13.02 -21.68 5.31
CA GLY A 43 -13.42 -23.03 4.85
C GLY A 43 -13.60 -23.18 3.34
N LEU A 44 -13.23 -22.16 2.55
CA LEU A 44 -13.19 -22.22 1.09
C LEU A 44 -11.76 -21.96 0.61
N SER A 45 -11.30 -22.71 -0.41
CA SER A 45 -10.02 -22.39 -1.06
C SER A 45 -10.18 -21.12 -1.90
N LEU A 46 -9.60 -20.03 -1.39
CA LEU A 46 -9.54 -18.72 -2.04
C LEU A 46 -8.12 -18.42 -2.58
N ARG A 47 -7.26 -19.44 -2.70
CA ARG A 47 -5.88 -19.25 -3.16
C ARG A 47 -5.83 -18.81 -4.61
N TYR A 48 -4.88 -17.93 -4.92
CA TYR A 48 -4.62 -17.49 -6.29
C TYR A 48 -4.21 -18.66 -7.20
N SER A 49 -3.29 -19.53 -6.75
CA SER A 49 -2.74 -20.66 -7.52
C SER A 49 -3.81 -21.64 -8.01
N ASP A 50 -4.89 -21.80 -7.25
CA ASP A 50 -5.98 -22.74 -7.53
C ASP A 50 -6.98 -22.17 -8.56
N ARG A 51 -6.72 -20.94 -9.06
CA ARG A 51 -7.67 -20.12 -9.83
C ARG A 51 -7.03 -19.43 -11.05
N THR A 52 -5.75 -19.67 -11.34
CA THR A 52 -4.99 -18.97 -12.39
C THR A 52 -5.58 -19.14 -13.80
N ASP A 53 -6.32 -20.23 -14.02
CA ASP A 53 -7.03 -20.53 -15.27
C ASP A 53 -8.30 -19.68 -15.48
N LYS A 54 -8.80 -19.01 -14.43
CA LYS A 54 -10.08 -18.27 -14.43
C LYS A 54 -9.94 -16.77 -14.17
N PHE A 55 -8.74 -16.29 -13.83
CA PHE A 55 -8.53 -14.88 -13.51
C PHE A 55 -8.34 -14.03 -14.79
N ASP A 56 -9.46 -13.59 -15.37
CA ASP A 56 -9.44 -12.51 -16.37
C ASP A 56 -9.39 -11.16 -15.66
N TRP A 57 -8.16 -10.72 -15.39
CA TRP A 57 -7.85 -9.45 -14.74
C TRP A 57 -8.56 -8.26 -15.39
N LYS A 58 -8.85 -8.29 -16.70
CA LYS A 58 -9.56 -7.18 -17.36
C LYS A 58 -10.99 -7.10 -16.90
N VAL A 59 -11.71 -8.23 -16.93
CA VAL A 59 -13.13 -8.30 -16.54
C VAL A 59 -13.29 -7.98 -15.06
N SER A 60 -12.38 -8.49 -14.23
CA SER A 60 -12.37 -8.27 -12.78
C SER A 60 -12.01 -6.83 -12.38
N MET A 61 -11.36 -6.07 -13.26
CA MET A 61 -10.96 -4.67 -13.02
C MET A 61 -11.86 -3.65 -13.74
N VAL A 62 -12.83 -4.04 -14.58
CA VAL A 62 -13.72 -3.08 -15.28
C VAL A 62 -14.38 -2.06 -14.33
N PRO A 63 -14.91 -2.44 -13.14
CA PRO A 63 -15.49 -1.47 -12.22
C PRO A 63 -14.46 -0.43 -11.72
N TYR A 64 -13.23 -0.89 -11.50
CA TYR A 64 -12.08 -0.10 -11.09
C TYR A 64 -11.60 0.86 -12.20
N MET A 65 -11.55 0.38 -13.45
CA MET A 65 -11.25 1.17 -14.64
C MET A 65 -12.22 2.32 -14.84
N ASN A 66 -13.52 2.06 -14.65
CA ASN A 66 -14.55 3.08 -14.82
C ASN A 66 -14.46 4.17 -13.74
N LEU A 67 -14.14 3.80 -12.49
CA LEU A 67 -13.85 4.76 -11.43
C LEU A 67 -12.58 5.57 -11.72
N LEU A 68 -11.53 4.93 -12.26
CA LEU A 68 -10.29 5.58 -12.65
C LEU A 68 -10.51 6.66 -13.72
N LEU A 69 -11.28 6.34 -14.78
CA LEU A 69 -11.61 7.28 -15.86
C LEU A 69 -12.45 8.48 -15.40
N LEU A 70 -13.16 8.36 -14.28
CA LEU A 70 -13.96 9.43 -13.69
C LEU A 70 -13.17 10.31 -12.70
N GLN A 71 -12.10 9.78 -12.12
CA GLN A 71 -11.34 10.45 -11.05
C GLN A 71 -9.96 10.97 -11.50
N ILE A 72 -9.40 10.42 -12.58
CA ILE A 72 -8.05 10.74 -13.02
C ILE A 72 -8.09 11.38 -14.41
N ASN A 73 -7.95 12.70 -14.44
CA ASN A 73 -7.53 13.45 -15.63
C ASN A 73 -6.14 14.07 -15.37
N ASP A 74 -5.21 13.24 -14.87
CA ASP A 74 -3.84 13.65 -14.56
C ASP A 74 -2.88 12.93 -15.50
N SER A 75 -2.10 13.70 -16.27
CA SER A 75 -1.10 13.21 -17.21
C SER A 75 0.06 12.47 -16.54
N ASN A 76 0.22 12.62 -15.22
CA ASN A 76 1.27 11.96 -14.46
C ASN A 76 0.94 10.49 -14.20
N LEU A 77 -0.34 10.11 -14.16
CA LEU A 77 -0.71 8.73 -13.83
C LEU A 77 -0.46 7.76 -15.00
N PRO A 78 0.09 6.55 -14.74
CA PRO A 78 0.33 5.57 -15.78
C PRO A 78 -0.98 5.18 -16.49
N ILE A 79 -0.89 5.02 -17.82
CA ILE A 79 -2.00 4.53 -18.63
C ILE A 79 -2.10 3.02 -18.45
N ILE A 80 -3.29 2.54 -18.11
CA ILE A 80 -3.52 1.11 -17.96
C ILE A 80 -3.34 0.44 -19.33
N PRO A 81 -2.41 -0.53 -19.46
CA PRO A 81 -2.11 -1.13 -20.74
C PRO A 81 -3.33 -1.90 -21.25
N SER A 82 -3.66 -1.70 -22.53
CA SER A 82 -4.77 -2.40 -23.17
C SER A 82 -4.55 -3.92 -23.21
N LYS A 83 -3.30 -4.39 -23.16
CA LYS A 83 -2.90 -5.80 -23.01
C LYS A 83 -1.55 -5.86 -22.28
N ILE A 84 -1.40 -6.76 -21.31
CA ILE A 84 -0.09 -7.11 -20.75
C ILE A 84 0.58 -8.09 -21.74
N PRO A 85 1.86 -7.88 -22.13
CA PRO A 85 2.54 -8.73 -23.09
C PRO A 85 2.71 -10.16 -22.58
N GLN A 86 2.54 -11.15 -23.46
CA GLN A 86 2.91 -12.53 -23.14
C GLN A 86 4.43 -12.63 -22.99
N ARG A 87 4.89 -13.12 -21.84
CA ARG A 87 6.31 -13.29 -21.53
C ARG A 87 6.73 -14.73 -21.82
N LYS A 88 7.89 -14.91 -22.46
CA LYS A 88 8.44 -16.25 -22.79
C LYS A 88 9.61 -16.66 -21.90
N SER A 89 10.38 -15.70 -21.39
CA SER A 89 11.50 -15.98 -20.50
C SER A 89 11.01 -16.42 -19.12
N LYS A 90 11.63 -17.46 -18.56
CA LYS A 90 11.30 -17.99 -17.22
C LYS A 90 11.34 -16.92 -16.12
N SER A 91 12.33 -16.03 -16.13
CA SER A 91 12.42 -14.92 -15.16
C SER A 91 11.19 -14.01 -15.22
N LYS A 92 10.87 -13.47 -16.41
CA LYS A 92 9.71 -12.58 -16.59
C LYS A 92 8.37 -13.27 -16.36
N LEU A 93 8.26 -14.57 -16.63
CA LEU A 93 7.08 -15.36 -16.26
C LEU A 93 6.90 -15.43 -14.74
N ASN A 94 7.98 -15.64 -13.99
CA ASN A 94 7.92 -15.61 -12.53
C ASN A 94 7.46 -14.23 -12.02
N GLN A 95 8.03 -13.14 -12.55
CA GLN A 95 7.63 -11.78 -12.16
C GLN A 95 6.17 -11.49 -12.52
N TYR A 96 5.71 -11.92 -13.69
CA TYR A 96 4.31 -11.80 -14.10
C TYR A 96 3.37 -12.53 -13.13
N ASN A 97 3.71 -13.75 -12.70
CA ASN A 97 2.90 -14.49 -11.74
C ASN A 97 2.83 -13.78 -10.37
N LEU A 98 3.95 -13.24 -9.89
CA LEU A 98 3.97 -12.45 -8.65
C LEU A 98 3.07 -11.23 -8.75
N VAL A 99 3.09 -10.52 -9.88
CA VAL A 99 2.19 -9.37 -10.12
C VAL A 99 0.73 -9.83 -10.08
N ALA A 100 0.39 -10.92 -10.75
CA ALA A 100 -0.99 -11.38 -10.81
C ALA A 100 -1.53 -11.81 -9.44
N GLU A 101 -0.71 -12.49 -8.62
CA GLU A 101 -1.02 -12.84 -7.23
C GLU A 101 -1.19 -11.59 -6.36
N THR A 102 -0.26 -10.63 -6.45
CA THR A 102 -0.34 -9.34 -5.76
C THR A 102 -1.64 -8.60 -6.08
N VAL A 103 -2.00 -8.55 -7.37
CA VAL A 103 -3.23 -7.91 -7.82
C VAL A 103 -4.43 -8.61 -7.19
N TYR A 104 -4.50 -9.93 -7.28
CA TYR A 104 -5.58 -10.72 -6.69
C TYR A 104 -5.79 -10.39 -5.20
N ASP A 105 -4.71 -10.44 -4.40
CA ASP A 105 -4.77 -10.19 -2.96
C ASP A 105 -5.22 -8.77 -2.61
N LEU A 106 -4.80 -7.78 -3.39
CA LEU A 106 -5.22 -6.39 -3.20
C LEU A 106 -6.71 -6.21 -3.54
N VAL A 107 -7.18 -6.79 -4.64
CA VAL A 107 -8.52 -6.52 -5.16
C VAL A 107 -9.61 -7.45 -4.62
N PHE A 108 -9.27 -8.57 -3.98
CA PHE A 108 -10.22 -9.39 -3.23
C PHE A 108 -10.89 -8.57 -2.10
N PRO A 109 -12.21 -8.67 -1.83
CA PRO A 109 -13.21 -9.53 -2.47
C PRO A 109 -13.87 -8.92 -3.71
N LEU A 110 -13.52 -7.69 -4.08
CA LEU A 110 -14.25 -6.89 -5.07
C LEU A 110 -14.15 -7.43 -6.50
N SER A 111 -13.12 -8.21 -6.79
CA SER A 111 -12.76 -8.69 -8.13
C SER A 111 -12.86 -10.20 -8.29
N ALA A 112 -13.17 -10.92 -7.21
CA ALA A 112 -13.08 -12.37 -7.18
C ALA A 112 -14.43 -13.00 -7.55
N LYS A 113 -14.50 -13.56 -8.76
CA LYS A 113 -15.58 -14.47 -9.16
C LYS A 113 -15.26 -15.86 -8.62
N PHE A 114 -16.15 -16.41 -7.81
CA PHE A 114 -15.95 -17.71 -7.17
C PHE A 114 -16.82 -18.78 -7.82
N GLY A 115 -16.37 -19.31 -8.96
CA GLY A 115 -17.18 -20.29 -9.70
C GLY A 115 -18.53 -19.70 -10.12
N GLU A 116 -19.63 -20.33 -9.71
CA GLU A 116 -21.01 -19.87 -9.98
C GLU A 116 -21.53 -18.84 -8.94
N PHE A 117 -20.74 -18.53 -7.91
CA PHE A 117 -21.18 -17.65 -6.82
C PHE A 117 -20.77 -16.21 -7.10
N GLU A 118 -21.74 -15.40 -7.54
CA GLU A 118 -21.54 -13.96 -7.81
C GLU A 118 -21.44 -13.08 -6.55
N ASN A 119 -21.80 -13.61 -5.36
CA ASN A 119 -21.96 -12.80 -4.15
C ASN A 119 -21.35 -13.45 -2.90
N LEU A 120 -20.02 -13.45 -2.80
CA LEU A 120 -19.34 -13.73 -1.54
C LEU A 120 -19.17 -12.44 -0.73
N LYS A 121 -19.70 -12.46 0.48
CA LYS A 121 -19.55 -11.36 1.45
C LYS A 121 -18.61 -11.84 2.55
N PRO A 122 -17.36 -11.35 2.62
CA PRO A 122 -16.49 -11.66 3.74
C PRO A 122 -17.01 -10.96 5.00
N GLU A 123 -16.97 -11.68 6.11
CA GLU A 123 -17.28 -11.20 7.45
C GLU A 123 -16.20 -11.69 8.44
N GLY A 124 -16.17 -11.17 9.66
CA GLY A 124 -15.16 -11.53 10.67
C GLY A 124 -14.04 -10.50 10.77
N ASP A 125 -12.79 -10.95 10.81
CA ASP A 125 -11.61 -10.09 11.07
C ASP A 125 -11.18 -9.26 9.83
N LEU A 126 -12.08 -8.40 9.32
CA LEU A 126 -11.86 -7.60 8.11
C LEU A 126 -10.76 -6.54 8.28
N ASP A 127 -10.52 -6.05 9.49
CA ASP A 127 -9.42 -5.13 9.77
C ASP A 127 -8.07 -5.82 9.56
N PHE A 128 -7.97 -7.11 9.91
CA PHE A 128 -6.76 -7.88 9.64
C PHE A 128 -6.56 -8.13 8.14
N LEU A 129 -7.64 -8.28 7.36
CA LEU A 129 -7.54 -8.30 5.90
C LEU A 129 -6.98 -6.98 5.36
N LYS A 130 -7.46 -5.85 5.87
CA LYS A 130 -6.95 -4.51 5.52
C LYS A 130 -5.46 -4.38 5.88
N ASP A 131 -5.04 -4.86 7.04
CA ASP A 131 -3.63 -4.91 7.46
C ASP A 131 -2.76 -5.71 6.48
N LEU A 132 -3.22 -6.91 6.10
CA LEU A 132 -2.51 -7.75 5.13
C LEU A 132 -2.41 -7.09 3.75
N LYS A 133 -3.47 -6.40 3.31
CA LYS A 133 -3.44 -5.61 2.07
C LYS A 133 -2.43 -4.46 2.13
N SER A 134 -2.30 -3.79 3.28
CA SER A 134 -1.26 -2.77 3.48
C SER A 134 0.14 -3.38 3.36
N LEU A 135 0.36 -4.56 3.93
CA LEU A 135 1.64 -5.27 3.79
C LEU A 135 1.96 -5.60 2.33
N ILE A 136 1.00 -6.13 1.58
CA ILE A 136 1.17 -6.39 0.14
C ILE A 136 1.39 -5.11 -0.65
N PHE A 137 0.67 -4.03 -0.32
CA PHE A 137 0.88 -2.72 -0.92
C PHE A 137 2.33 -2.24 -0.73
N LEU A 138 2.84 -2.30 0.50
CA LEU A 138 4.20 -1.87 0.82
C LEU A 138 5.24 -2.75 0.11
N LEU A 139 5.04 -4.06 0.04
CA LEU A 139 5.91 -4.98 -0.70
C LEU A 139 5.86 -4.73 -2.20
N ALA A 140 4.69 -4.44 -2.77
CA ALA A 140 4.55 -4.11 -4.17
C ALA A 140 5.31 -2.82 -4.52
N SER A 141 5.18 -1.79 -3.68
CA SER A 141 5.86 -0.50 -3.83
C SER A 141 7.37 -0.60 -3.65
N ASN A 142 7.85 -1.33 -2.63
CA ASN A 142 9.27 -1.35 -2.26
C ASN A 142 10.07 -2.48 -2.92
N TYR A 143 9.42 -3.53 -3.45
CA TYR A 143 10.10 -4.66 -4.07
C TYR A 143 9.63 -4.91 -5.52
N ILE A 144 8.33 -5.12 -5.76
CA ILE A 144 7.84 -5.51 -7.09
C ILE A 144 8.08 -4.43 -8.13
N ILE A 145 7.68 -3.18 -7.88
CA ILE A 145 7.85 -2.06 -8.82
C ILE A 145 9.34 -1.86 -9.18
N PRO A 146 10.28 -1.82 -8.23
CA PRO A 146 11.71 -1.78 -8.53
C PRO A 146 12.19 -2.95 -9.39
N GLU A 147 11.79 -4.19 -9.08
CA GLU A 147 12.21 -5.38 -9.85
C GLU A 147 11.67 -5.37 -11.28
N LEU A 148 10.39 -5.00 -11.48
CA LEU A 148 9.82 -4.84 -12.82
C LEU A 148 10.54 -3.74 -13.62
N THR A 149 10.97 -2.67 -12.95
CA THR A 149 11.76 -1.60 -13.57
C THR A 149 13.12 -2.13 -14.03
N LYS A 150 13.85 -2.86 -13.17
CA LYS A 150 15.13 -3.49 -13.52
C LYS A 150 15.01 -4.46 -14.71
N GLU A 151 13.91 -5.22 -14.76
CA GLU A 151 13.64 -6.22 -15.81
C GLU A 151 13.04 -5.62 -17.10
N ASN A 152 12.85 -4.30 -17.16
CA ASN A 152 12.20 -3.58 -18.27
C ASN A 152 10.80 -4.13 -18.59
N MET A 153 9.99 -4.36 -17.55
CA MET A 153 8.60 -4.84 -17.63
C MET A 153 7.63 -3.69 -17.39
N LYS A 154 7.62 -2.72 -18.32
CA LYS A 154 6.87 -1.46 -18.18
C LYS A 154 5.36 -1.69 -18.03
N GLU A 155 4.77 -2.57 -18.83
CA GLU A 155 3.32 -2.77 -18.83
C GLU A 155 2.81 -3.35 -17.50
N GLU A 156 3.51 -4.33 -16.93
CA GLU A 156 3.18 -4.90 -15.62
C GLU A 156 3.40 -3.89 -14.50
N ARG A 157 4.47 -3.08 -14.60
CA ARG A 157 4.78 -2.03 -13.63
C ARG A 157 3.67 -0.98 -13.61
N ASP A 158 3.31 -0.47 -14.78
CA ASP A 158 2.27 0.55 -14.91
C ASP A 158 0.92 -0.01 -14.44
N PHE A 159 0.64 -1.28 -14.74
CA PHE A 159 -0.56 -1.97 -14.26
C PHE A 159 -0.62 -2.08 -12.73
N ILE A 160 0.46 -2.54 -12.07
CA ILE A 160 0.46 -2.67 -10.61
C ILE A 160 0.35 -1.29 -9.94
N ILE A 161 0.96 -0.23 -10.50
CA ILE A 161 0.81 1.14 -9.97
C ILE A 161 -0.65 1.58 -9.98
N CYS A 162 -1.37 1.35 -11.09
CA CYS A 162 -2.79 1.68 -11.16
C CYS A 162 -3.64 0.87 -10.16
N VAL A 163 -3.33 -0.42 -9.98
CA VAL A 163 -4.00 -1.28 -9.00
C VAL A 163 -3.76 -0.76 -7.58
N LEU A 164 -2.52 -0.40 -7.23
CA LEU A 164 -2.18 0.17 -5.93
C LEU A 164 -2.95 1.48 -5.69
N PHE A 165 -2.92 2.41 -6.64
CA PHE A 165 -3.64 3.67 -6.54
C PHE A 165 -5.14 3.46 -6.27
N LEU A 166 -5.78 2.61 -7.09
CA LEU A 166 -7.20 2.31 -6.94
C LEU A 166 -7.53 1.55 -5.66
N ASN A 167 -6.69 0.59 -5.28
CA ASN A 167 -6.84 -0.12 -4.02
C ASN A 167 -6.84 0.86 -2.85
N THR A 168 -5.95 1.85 -2.88
CA THR A 168 -5.89 2.91 -1.87
C THR A 168 -7.19 3.70 -1.81
N LEU A 169 -7.70 4.16 -2.95
CA LEU A 169 -8.94 4.95 -2.99
C LEU A 169 -10.18 4.17 -2.56
N ILE A 170 -10.26 2.86 -2.84
CA ILE A 170 -11.46 2.07 -2.55
C ILE A 170 -11.39 1.42 -1.17
N THR A 171 -10.29 0.75 -0.84
CA THR A 171 -10.18 -0.03 0.40
C THR A 171 -10.10 0.88 1.63
N TRP A 172 -9.56 2.09 1.48
CA TRP A 172 -9.23 2.99 2.58
C TRP A 172 -10.00 4.30 2.54
N HIS A 173 -11.07 4.41 1.74
CA HIS A 173 -11.93 5.59 1.70
C HIS A 173 -12.50 5.98 3.08
N ASP A 174 -12.64 5.01 3.98
CA ASP A 174 -13.12 5.16 5.34
C ASP A 174 -12.02 5.46 6.37
N ASN A 175 -10.74 5.41 5.95
CA ASN A 175 -9.59 5.84 6.74
C ASN A 175 -8.70 6.80 5.93
N PRO A 176 -9.09 8.08 5.84
CA PRO A 176 -8.38 9.07 5.04
C PRO A 176 -6.91 9.27 5.42
N ALA A 177 -6.56 9.13 6.71
CA ALA A 177 -5.17 9.27 7.16
C ALA A 177 -4.27 8.18 6.56
N HIS A 178 -4.71 6.92 6.64
CA HIS A 178 -3.99 5.79 6.06
C HIS A 178 -4.02 5.82 4.52
N GLN A 179 -5.14 6.21 3.92
CA GLN A 179 -5.26 6.42 2.49
C GLN A 179 -4.20 7.40 1.97
N ASN A 180 -4.06 8.56 2.60
CA ASN A 180 -3.04 9.54 2.23
C ASN A 180 -1.62 9.00 2.48
N TYR A 181 -1.39 8.25 3.56
CA TYR A 181 -0.09 7.61 3.78
C TYR A 181 0.29 6.66 2.64
N LEU A 182 -0.60 5.77 2.21
CA LEU A 182 -0.33 4.85 1.10
C LEU A 182 -0.13 5.58 -0.24
N LEU A 183 -0.88 6.67 -0.49
CA LEU A 183 -0.66 7.51 -1.66
C LEU A 183 0.73 8.17 -1.63
N SER A 184 1.19 8.62 -0.46
CA SER A 184 2.53 9.19 -0.31
C SER A 184 3.62 8.17 -0.65
N VAL A 185 3.49 6.93 -0.16
CA VAL A 185 4.44 5.85 -0.47
C VAL A 185 4.50 5.62 -1.98
N LEU A 186 3.35 5.62 -2.67
CA LEU A 186 3.32 5.45 -4.11
C LEU A 186 3.95 6.64 -4.84
N SER A 187 3.64 7.88 -4.44
CA SER A 187 4.23 9.09 -5.03
C SER A 187 5.75 9.15 -4.89
N ASP A 188 6.30 8.75 -3.74
CA ASP A 188 7.75 8.60 -3.52
C ASP A 188 8.38 7.66 -4.56
N LYS A 189 7.79 6.48 -4.77
CA LYS A 189 8.30 5.51 -5.75
C LYS A 189 8.21 5.96 -7.19
N LEU A 190 7.34 6.92 -7.48
CA LEU A 190 7.18 7.50 -8.83
C LEU A 190 8.02 8.77 -9.01
N GLY A 191 8.72 9.24 -7.97
CA GLY A 191 9.51 10.47 -8.02
C GLY A 191 8.64 11.73 -8.08
N TRP A 192 7.39 11.67 -7.61
CA TRP A 192 6.49 12.82 -7.56
C TRP A 192 6.59 13.52 -6.22
N SER A 193 7.73 14.18 -6.00
CA SER A 193 8.08 14.82 -4.73
C SER A 193 6.95 15.70 -4.17
N ASP A 194 6.35 16.57 -4.99
CA ASP A 194 5.29 17.47 -4.55
C ASP A 194 4.05 16.73 -4.02
N LEU A 195 3.64 15.67 -4.72
CA LEU A 195 2.52 14.83 -4.30
C LEU A 195 2.88 14.00 -3.07
N TYR A 196 4.12 13.49 -2.99
CA TYR A 196 4.62 12.79 -1.82
C TYR A 196 4.50 13.64 -0.56
N ARG A 197 5.00 14.89 -0.60
CA ARG A 197 4.90 15.84 0.53
C ARG A 197 3.45 16.20 0.85
N PHE A 198 2.64 16.48 -0.17
CA PHE A 198 1.22 16.79 -0.01
C PHE A 198 0.46 15.66 0.71
N TYR A 199 0.65 14.42 0.28
CA TYR A 199 0.00 13.26 0.88
C TYR A 199 0.52 12.96 2.28
N LEU A 200 1.83 13.09 2.55
CA LEU A 200 2.36 12.96 3.92
C LEU A 200 1.76 13.99 4.88
N TYR A 201 1.70 15.26 4.46
CA TYR A 201 1.11 16.30 5.28
C TYR A 201 -0.37 16.03 5.58
N ASN A 202 -1.15 15.60 4.58
CA ASN A 202 -2.55 15.24 4.79
C ASN A 202 -2.70 14.01 5.69
N ALA A 203 -1.84 12.99 5.53
CA ALA A 203 -1.83 11.83 6.41
C ALA A 203 -1.62 12.25 7.86
N PHE A 204 -0.61 13.08 8.13
CA PHE A 204 -0.35 13.65 9.46
C PHE A 204 -1.56 14.45 9.97
N LYS A 205 -2.06 15.41 9.19
CA LYS A 205 -3.15 16.32 9.60
C LYS A 205 -4.44 15.57 9.95
N LEU A 206 -4.69 14.44 9.30
CA LEU A 206 -5.88 13.60 9.50
C LEU A 206 -5.71 12.56 10.62
N THR A 207 -4.51 12.43 11.18
CA THR A 207 -4.21 11.50 12.28
C THR A 207 -4.44 12.18 13.61
N SER A 208 -5.21 11.55 14.50
CA SER A 208 -5.39 12.08 15.85
C SER A 208 -4.06 12.10 16.62
N PRO A 209 -3.75 13.13 17.43
CA PRO A 209 -2.61 13.12 18.35
C PRO A 209 -2.62 11.96 19.35
N ASP A 210 -3.76 11.30 19.54
CA ASP A 210 -3.90 10.13 20.40
C ASP A 210 -3.63 8.79 19.71
N GLU A 211 -3.49 8.79 18.39
CA GLU A 211 -3.13 7.61 17.63
C GLU A 211 -1.63 7.30 17.75
N HIS A 212 -1.32 6.02 17.83
CA HIS A 212 0.05 5.50 18.00
C HIS A 212 0.99 5.80 16.82
N ASP A 213 0.45 6.18 15.66
CA ASP A 213 1.21 6.49 14.45
C ASP A 213 1.32 8.01 14.16
N TYR A 214 0.79 8.86 15.05
CA TYR A 214 0.84 10.32 14.93
C TYR A 214 2.27 10.84 14.76
N LEU A 215 3.16 10.45 15.68
CA LEU A 215 4.55 10.89 15.66
C LEU A 215 5.32 10.32 14.47
N THR A 216 5.06 9.07 14.09
CA THR A 216 5.67 8.47 12.89
C THR A 216 5.32 9.26 11.63
N LYS A 217 4.07 9.69 11.46
CA LYS A 217 3.64 10.51 10.31
C LYS A 217 4.21 11.93 10.37
N ALA A 218 4.30 12.52 11.57
CA ALA A 218 4.93 13.82 11.77
C ALA A 218 6.42 13.79 11.39
N GLN A 219 7.15 12.77 11.85
CA GLN A 219 8.55 12.53 11.52
C GLN A 219 8.75 12.31 10.02
N ALA A 220 7.88 11.54 9.38
CA ALA A 220 7.95 11.30 7.93
C ALA A 220 7.79 12.59 7.13
N TYR A 221 6.80 13.43 7.47
CA TYR A 221 6.61 14.72 6.79
C TYR A 221 7.78 15.69 7.05
N TRP A 222 8.24 15.78 8.30
CA TRP A 222 9.40 16.59 8.63
C TRP A 222 10.66 16.16 7.85
N ALA A 223 10.95 14.86 7.80
CA ALA A 223 12.09 14.34 7.05
C ALA A 223 11.98 14.69 5.57
N ALA A 224 10.78 14.58 4.97
CA ALA A 224 10.55 14.95 3.58
C ALA A 224 10.82 16.44 3.30
N LEU A 225 10.57 17.35 4.26
CA LEU A 225 10.93 18.76 4.12
C LEU A 225 12.45 18.97 4.17
N ILE A 226 13.13 18.26 5.07
CA ILE A 226 14.59 18.34 5.23
C ILE A 226 15.30 17.80 3.99
N ASP A 227 14.87 16.65 3.48
CA ASP A 227 15.50 15.98 2.32
C ASP A 227 15.43 16.84 1.04
N GLU A 228 14.46 17.76 0.97
CA GLU A 228 14.30 18.72 -0.14
C GLU A 228 14.89 20.10 0.14
N GLY A 229 15.55 20.29 1.28
CA GLY A 229 16.15 21.57 1.66
C GLY A 229 15.13 22.66 2.02
N MET A 230 13.87 22.30 2.31
CA MET A 230 12.80 23.21 2.72
C MET A 230 12.90 23.52 4.22
N PHE A 231 14.05 24.06 4.65
CA PHE A 231 14.38 24.24 6.07
C PHE A 231 13.45 25.22 6.82
N ASP A 232 13.00 26.29 6.15
CA ASP A 232 12.06 27.24 6.74
C ASP A 232 10.70 26.58 7.03
N ASP A 233 10.19 25.78 6.10
CA ASP A 233 8.96 25.01 6.28
C ASP A 233 9.12 23.92 7.36
N ALA A 234 10.28 23.26 7.41
CA ALA A 234 10.58 22.26 8.44
C ALA A 234 10.63 22.87 9.85
N GLU A 235 11.18 24.08 9.98
CA GLU A 235 11.22 24.83 11.24
C GLU A 235 9.82 25.24 11.68
N GLU A 236 9.05 25.84 10.77
CA GLU A 236 7.66 26.21 11.05
C GLU A 236 6.83 24.98 11.48
N PHE A 237 6.99 23.87 10.77
CA PHE A 237 6.31 22.62 11.11
C PHE A 237 6.70 22.11 12.50
N ALA A 238 8.00 22.04 12.82
CA ALA A 238 8.48 21.53 14.11
C ALA A 238 7.98 22.38 15.29
N LEU A 239 7.95 23.71 15.15
CA LEU A 239 7.42 24.61 16.17
C LEU A 239 5.91 24.46 16.34
N ARG A 240 5.16 24.30 15.24
CA ARG A 240 3.71 24.02 15.27
C ARG A 240 3.42 22.67 15.93
N LEU A 241 4.23 21.65 15.65
CA LEU A 241 4.11 20.33 16.26
C LEU A 241 4.28 20.41 17.78
N LEU A 242 5.32 21.10 18.26
CA LEU A 242 5.58 21.31 19.69
C LEU A 242 4.41 22.03 20.38
N LYS A 243 3.80 23.02 19.73
CA LYS A 243 2.69 23.79 20.30
C LYS A 243 1.40 22.98 20.47
N ASN A 244 1.15 22.00 19.60
CA ASN A 244 -0.16 21.34 19.50
C ASN A 244 -0.17 19.87 19.94
N SER A 245 0.98 19.28 20.25
CA SER A 245 1.08 17.87 20.69
C SER A 245 0.89 17.71 22.19
N GLY A 246 0.57 16.49 22.63
CA GLY A 246 0.46 16.17 24.05
C GLY A 246 1.83 16.04 24.73
N GLU A 247 1.87 16.19 26.06
CA GLU A 247 3.12 16.10 26.84
C GLU A 247 3.86 14.77 26.66
N LYS A 248 3.11 13.69 26.42
CA LYS A 248 3.63 12.34 26.13
C LYS A 248 4.63 12.31 24.95
N ASP A 249 4.52 13.25 24.02
CA ASP A 249 5.27 13.28 22.77
C ASP A 249 6.42 14.31 22.79
N PHE A 250 6.53 15.12 23.86
CA PHE A 250 7.44 16.28 23.90
C PHE A 250 8.91 15.93 23.75
N GLN A 251 9.34 14.75 24.23
CA GLN A 251 10.74 14.36 24.14
C GLN A 251 11.18 14.17 22.68
N GLU A 252 10.41 13.40 21.91
CA GLU A 252 10.68 13.21 20.48
C GLU A 252 10.53 14.51 19.69
N ILE A 253 9.55 15.35 20.01
CA ILE A 253 9.36 16.62 19.30
C ILE A 253 10.51 17.60 19.57
N LYS A 254 11.07 17.61 20.79
CA LYS A 254 12.27 18.42 21.09
C LYS A 254 13.47 17.98 20.25
N GLU A 255 13.60 16.68 19.98
CA GLU A 255 14.65 16.14 19.11
C GLU A 255 14.45 16.63 17.67
N ILE A 256 13.22 16.57 17.14
CA ILE A 256 12.88 17.14 15.82
C ILE A 256 13.26 18.63 15.75
N VAL A 257 12.82 19.43 16.73
CA VAL A 257 13.13 20.87 16.77
C VAL A 257 14.64 21.12 16.80
N SER A 258 15.37 20.42 17.68
CA SER A 258 16.82 20.55 17.80
C SER A 258 17.55 20.17 16.50
N LEU A 259 17.13 19.08 15.86
CA LEU A 259 17.72 18.62 14.61
C LEU A 259 17.48 19.62 13.48
N THR A 260 16.28 20.18 13.35
CA THR A 260 15.97 21.21 12.34
C THR A 260 16.93 22.40 12.43
N PHE A 261 17.13 22.95 13.63
CA PHE A 261 18.03 24.10 13.82
C PHE A 261 19.50 23.76 13.60
N HIS A 262 19.90 22.50 13.83
CA HIS A 262 21.26 22.05 13.55
C HIS A 262 21.50 21.91 12.05
N LEU A 263 20.59 21.26 11.33
CA LEU A 263 20.71 21.00 9.89
C LEU A 263 20.67 22.28 9.06
N ARG A 264 19.92 23.30 9.48
CA ARG A 264 19.91 24.63 8.83
C ARG A 264 21.26 25.36 8.85
N LYS A 265 22.13 25.03 9.82
CA LYS A 265 23.44 25.70 10.01
C LYS A 265 24.59 24.98 9.31
N ALA A 266 24.37 23.73 8.88
CA ALA A 266 25.37 22.90 8.20
C ALA A 266 25.35 23.18 6.69
#